data_AF-A0A0U5G896-F1
#
_entry.id   AF-A0A0U5G896-F1
#
_cell.length_a   1.000
_cell.length_b   1.000
_cell.length_c   1.000
_cell.angle_alpha   90.00
_cell.angle_beta   90.00
_cell.angle_gamma   90.00
#
_symmetry.space_group_name_H-M   'P 1'
#
loop_
_entity.id
_entity.type
_entity.pdbx_description
1 polymer ?
#
loop_
_entity_poly.entity_id
_entity_poly.type
_entity_poly.pdbx_seq_one_letter_code
_entity_poly.pdbx_strand_id
1 'polypeptide(L)'
;MHVIETCKSILHGLSFLALAALRQVLRYHKLRRRLLQILVLIVVLWSTADVILVRRHLNEEQTHLDYKPPERQRVFIASVIRNNKRSLPEGWSEAIVGLADVFGSDNIFVSICETGSSDNTKNFLRDLDKALEANRIGRRVITSVAEPRNTASRDHDSGHHPPYIPQLRNKCLEPLYDLRGAGLLFDRILFLSDIAFTTEDVLALLGTNYGTYTAACSFDPLNFPAYNDQFALRDADGYEPLMQKWPFFRSSRSRDDMKSMLPVRVRSCWDGMVFMATEAFYSTSSVQFRGVPDGLAEAHLEASECCLIHADNVLSGRRGVYLNPFVRVGSETATNPSTHPNSSWLTTWGVIESIWENRLRRWFTFPNLARWPLRRKLSGWESQDEHHKERGDFCLINELQPTVT
;
A
#
# COMPACT_ATOMS: atom_id res chain seq x y z
N MET A 1 -66.22 4.18 -61.65
CA MET A 1 -66.00 5.15 -60.55
C MET A 1 -65.76 4.50 -59.19
N HIS A 2 -66.46 3.42 -58.80
CA HIS A 2 -66.34 2.81 -57.46
C HIS A 2 -64.98 2.18 -57.06
N VAL A 3 -64.19 1.68 -58.02
CA VAL A 3 -62.88 1.03 -57.73
C VAL A 3 -61.78 2.04 -57.38
N ILE A 4 -61.88 3.27 -57.91
CA ILE A 4 -60.90 4.32 -57.67
C ILE A 4 -61.08 4.95 -56.28
N GLU A 5 -62.33 5.07 -55.81
CA GLU A 5 -62.62 5.58 -54.46
C GLU A 5 -62.23 4.60 -53.35
N THR A 6 -62.44 3.29 -53.57
CA THR A 6 -62.04 2.25 -52.62
C THR A 6 -60.51 2.15 -52.50
N CYS A 7 -59.78 2.25 -53.61
CA CYS A 7 -58.31 2.35 -53.58
C CYS A 7 -57.80 3.60 -52.85
N LYS A 8 -58.45 4.77 -53.02
CA LYS A 8 -58.07 5.99 -52.29
C LYS A 8 -58.28 5.84 -50.78
N SER A 9 -59.40 5.27 -50.33
CA SER A 9 -59.67 5.04 -48.91
C SER A 9 -58.65 4.09 -48.26
N ILE A 10 -58.23 3.03 -48.97
CA ILE A 10 -57.21 2.10 -48.48
C ILE A 10 -55.84 2.78 -48.42
N LEU A 11 -55.48 3.59 -49.42
CA LEU A 11 -54.22 4.34 -49.43
C LEU A 11 -54.15 5.36 -48.28
N HIS A 12 -55.26 6.04 -47.99
CA HIS A 12 -55.39 6.97 -46.86
C HIS A 12 -55.33 6.24 -45.51
N GLY A 13 -55.96 5.07 -45.37
CA GLY A 13 -55.87 4.24 -44.17
C GLY A 13 -54.46 3.73 -43.88
N LEU A 14 -53.75 3.25 -44.91
CA LEU A 14 -52.37 2.75 -44.81
C LEU A 14 -51.38 3.88 -44.50
N SER A 15 -51.56 5.07 -45.08
CA SER A 15 -50.71 6.22 -44.78
C SER A 15 -50.97 6.76 -43.35
N PHE A 16 -52.21 6.68 -42.84
CA PHE A 16 -52.51 7.02 -41.45
C PHE A 16 -51.88 6.04 -40.45
N LEU A 17 -51.92 4.74 -40.74
CA LEU A 17 -51.26 3.71 -39.94
C LEU A 17 -49.72 3.85 -39.98
N ALA A 18 -49.14 4.16 -41.14
CA ALA A 18 -47.73 4.43 -41.27
C ALA A 18 -47.30 5.68 -40.48
N LEU A 19 -48.07 6.76 -40.52
CA LEU A 19 -47.84 7.98 -39.71
C LEU A 19 -47.98 7.73 -38.21
N ALA A 20 -48.93 6.90 -37.78
CA ALA A 20 -49.10 6.52 -36.39
C ALA A 20 -47.91 5.66 -35.89
N ALA A 21 -47.49 4.66 -36.66
CA ALA A 21 -46.31 3.86 -36.36
C ALA A 21 -45.02 4.71 -36.34
N LEU A 22 -44.85 5.63 -37.30
CA LEU A 22 -43.71 6.54 -37.35
C LEU A 22 -43.70 7.50 -36.15
N ARG A 23 -44.86 8.04 -35.76
CA ARG A 23 -45.01 8.86 -34.55
C ARG A 23 -44.69 8.06 -33.28
N GLN A 24 -45.07 6.79 -33.22
CA GLN A 24 -44.82 5.93 -32.06
C GLN A 24 -43.33 5.55 -31.96
N VAL A 25 -42.68 5.23 -33.07
CA VAL A 25 -41.21 5.03 -33.17
C VAL A 25 -40.44 6.31 -32.84
N LEU A 26 -40.86 7.46 -33.38
CA LEU A 26 -40.26 8.77 -33.05
C LEU A 26 -40.48 9.15 -31.59
N ARG A 27 -41.62 8.79 -30.99
CA ARG A 27 -41.92 9.02 -29.56
C ARG A 27 -41.04 8.13 -28.68
N TYR A 28 -40.79 6.87 -29.09
CA TYR A 28 -39.84 5.97 -28.44
C TYR A 28 -38.38 6.46 -28.59
N HIS A 29 -38.00 6.95 -29.77
CA HIS A 29 -36.68 7.53 -30.02
C HIS A 29 -36.46 8.83 -29.23
N LYS A 30 -37.48 9.70 -29.15
CA LYS A 30 -37.46 10.94 -28.36
C LYS A 30 -37.45 10.64 -26.86
N LEU A 31 -38.18 9.63 -26.40
CA LEU A 31 -38.15 9.15 -25.01
C LEU A 31 -36.79 8.54 -24.67
N ARG A 32 -36.25 7.65 -25.51
CA ARG A 32 -34.91 7.07 -25.35
C ARG A 32 -33.82 8.15 -25.33
N ARG A 33 -33.90 9.15 -26.22
CA ARG A 33 -33.00 10.30 -26.22
C ARG A 33 -33.12 11.12 -24.92
N ARG A 34 -34.33 11.36 -24.42
CA ARG A 34 -34.54 12.04 -23.13
C ARG A 34 -34.00 11.24 -21.95
N LEU A 35 -34.22 9.92 -21.91
CA LEU A 35 -33.67 9.05 -20.88
C LEU A 35 -32.13 9.02 -20.91
N LEU A 36 -31.54 8.95 -22.11
CA LEU A 36 -30.09 9.08 -22.29
C LEU A 36 -29.57 10.45 -21.81
N GLN A 37 -30.27 11.54 -22.14
CA GLN A 37 -29.91 12.89 -21.68
C GLN A 37 -29.99 13.01 -20.15
N ILE A 38 -31.03 12.47 -19.53
CA ILE A 38 -31.19 12.43 -18.08
C ILE A 38 -30.07 11.58 -17.45
N LEU A 39 -29.78 10.41 -18.02
CA LEU A 39 -28.69 9.55 -17.56
C LEU A 39 -27.34 10.26 -17.64
N VAL A 40 -27.03 10.90 -18.77
CA VAL A 40 -25.80 11.70 -18.93
C VAL A 40 -25.74 12.83 -17.91
N LEU A 41 -26.85 13.54 -17.70
CA LEU A 41 -26.91 14.62 -16.71
C LEU A 41 -26.69 14.10 -15.29
N ILE A 42 -27.29 12.96 -14.91
CA ILE A 42 -27.07 12.31 -13.62
C ILE A 42 -25.60 11.91 -13.48
N VAL A 43 -25.00 11.30 -14.50
CA VAL A 43 -23.60 10.88 -14.49
C VAL A 43 -22.65 12.07 -14.35
N VAL A 44 -22.93 13.17 -15.06
CA VAL A 44 -22.15 14.41 -14.96
C VAL A 44 -22.28 14.99 -13.56
N LEU A 45 -23.50 15.18 -13.04
CA LEU A 45 -23.74 15.71 -11.69
C LEU A 45 -23.07 14.85 -10.61
N TRP A 46 -23.20 13.52 -10.71
CA TRP A 46 -22.57 12.59 -9.78
C TRP A 46 -21.04 12.69 -9.83
N SER A 47 -20.45 12.77 -11.03
CA SER A 47 -18.99 12.87 -11.18
C SER A 47 -18.47 14.21 -10.70
N THR A 48 -19.20 15.30 -10.98
CA THR A 48 -18.86 16.63 -10.48
C THR A 48 -18.94 16.68 -8.96
N ALA A 49 -19.97 16.10 -8.35
CA ALA A 49 -20.08 16.01 -6.89
C ALA A 49 -18.92 15.21 -6.27
N ASP A 50 -18.56 14.06 -6.86
CA ASP A 50 -17.45 13.22 -6.41
C ASP A 50 -16.11 13.99 -6.43
N VAL A 51 -15.85 14.75 -7.51
CA VAL A 51 -14.65 15.58 -7.65
C VAL A 51 -14.64 16.74 -6.65
N ILE A 52 -15.79 17.40 -6.43
CA ILE A 52 -15.91 18.49 -5.46
C ILE A 52 -15.62 17.99 -4.04
N LEU A 53 -16.16 16.82 -3.66
CA LEU A 53 -15.93 16.22 -2.35
C LEU A 53 -14.45 15.85 -2.15
N VAL A 54 -13.84 15.19 -3.13
CA VAL A 54 -12.40 14.88 -3.08
C VAL A 54 -11.57 16.15 -2.97
N ARG A 55 -11.88 17.19 -3.76
CA ARG A 55 -11.15 18.46 -3.69
C ARG A 55 -11.31 19.15 -2.35
N ARG A 56 -12.49 19.07 -1.76
CA ARG A 56 -12.72 19.59 -0.41
C ARG A 56 -11.85 18.86 0.61
N HIS A 57 -11.81 17.53 0.58
CA HIS A 57 -10.98 16.74 1.50
C HIS A 57 -9.47 16.97 1.29
N LEU A 58 -9.02 17.07 0.04
CA LEU A 58 -7.63 17.44 -0.28
C LEU A 58 -7.29 18.86 0.21
N ASN A 59 -8.24 19.80 0.19
CA ASN A 59 -7.97 21.15 0.74
C ASN A 59 -8.05 21.19 2.27
N GLU A 60 -8.86 20.31 2.88
CA GLU A 60 -8.92 20.11 4.33
C GLU A 60 -7.67 19.41 4.89
N GLU A 61 -6.71 19.00 4.03
CA GLU A 61 -5.40 18.39 4.35
C GLU A 61 -4.63 19.11 5.48
N GLN A 62 -4.90 20.39 5.71
CA GLN A 62 -4.12 21.26 6.59
C GLN A 62 -4.54 21.28 8.07
N THR A 63 -5.49 20.46 8.53
CA THR A 63 -6.00 20.55 9.92
C THR A 63 -5.68 19.39 10.86
N HIS A 64 -4.98 18.35 10.41
CA HIS A 64 -4.67 17.17 11.23
C HIS A 64 -3.21 17.02 11.69
N LEU A 65 -2.35 18.01 11.40
CA LEU A 65 -0.92 17.97 11.76
C LEU A 65 -0.59 18.56 13.14
N ASP A 66 -1.58 19.01 13.91
CA ASP A 66 -1.34 19.55 15.27
C ASP A 66 -1.17 18.42 16.31
N TYR A 67 -0.38 17.41 15.94
CA TYR A 67 -0.11 16.26 16.79
C TYR A 67 1.09 16.57 17.67
N LYS A 68 0.82 16.83 18.95
CA LYS A 68 1.87 16.77 19.98
C LYS A 68 2.28 15.30 20.13
N PRO A 69 3.59 14.97 20.08
CA PRO A 69 4.03 13.61 20.36
C PRO A 69 3.43 13.15 21.69
N PRO A 70 2.80 11.97 21.76
CA PRO A 70 2.24 11.45 23.00
C PRO A 70 3.37 11.37 24.01
N GLU A 71 3.16 11.92 25.20
CA GLU A 71 4.22 12.02 26.20
C GLU A 71 4.87 10.65 26.44
N ARG A 72 6.19 10.57 26.20
CA ARG A 72 7.10 9.45 26.52
C ARG A 72 6.86 8.13 25.77
N GLN A 73 6.70 8.16 24.45
CA GLN A 73 6.84 6.92 23.65
C GLN A 73 8.29 6.53 23.43
N ARG A 74 8.58 5.23 23.58
CA ARG A 74 9.86 4.62 23.22
C ARG A 74 9.78 3.91 21.87
N VAL A 75 10.68 4.28 20.96
CA VAL A 75 10.69 3.81 19.57
C VAL A 75 11.96 3.00 19.29
N PHE A 76 11.77 1.76 18.85
CA PHE A 76 12.85 0.94 18.30
C PHE A 76 12.88 1.12 16.79
N ILE A 77 13.95 1.67 16.25
CA ILE A 77 14.12 1.89 14.80
C ILE A 77 14.89 0.71 14.22
N ALA A 78 14.34 0.07 13.20
CA ALA A 78 14.95 -1.05 12.50
C ALA A 78 15.09 -0.73 11.00
N SER A 79 16.28 -0.93 10.44
CA SER A 79 16.53 -0.72 9.01
C SER A 79 17.40 -1.83 8.40
N VAL A 80 17.04 -2.22 7.18
CA VAL A 80 17.80 -3.17 6.37
C VAL A 80 18.27 -2.43 5.13
N ILE A 81 19.58 -2.37 4.90
CA ILE A 81 20.19 -1.57 3.82
C ILE A 81 21.07 -2.46 2.94
N ARG A 82 20.99 -2.27 1.61
CA ARG A 82 21.85 -2.93 0.62
C ARG A 82 22.14 -2.02 -0.57
N ASN A 83 23.41 -1.98 -1.03
CA ASN A 83 23.88 -1.30 -2.27
C ASN A 83 23.25 0.08 -2.49
N ASN A 84 23.41 0.96 -1.51
CA ASN A 84 22.55 2.13 -1.36
C ASN A 84 23.27 3.48 -1.50
N LYS A 85 24.51 3.52 -1.98
CA LYS A 85 25.28 4.77 -2.09
C LYS A 85 24.61 5.80 -3.01
N ARG A 86 23.79 5.36 -3.98
CA ARG A 86 23.06 6.25 -4.90
C ARG A 86 21.63 6.59 -4.44
N SER A 87 21.03 5.79 -3.56
CA SER A 87 19.61 5.91 -3.16
C SER A 87 19.40 6.39 -1.72
N LEU A 88 20.43 6.39 -0.86
CA LEU A 88 20.34 7.05 0.45
C LEU A 88 20.23 8.57 0.22
N PRO A 89 19.10 9.19 0.58
CA PRO A 89 18.91 10.61 0.38
C PRO A 89 19.90 11.41 1.23
N GLU A 90 20.33 12.56 0.71
CA GLU A 90 21.03 13.56 1.51
C GLU A 90 20.13 13.95 2.70
N GLY A 91 20.68 13.95 3.92
CA GLY A 91 19.90 14.23 5.13
C GLY A 91 19.33 13.00 5.84
N TRP A 92 19.48 11.77 5.33
CA TRP A 92 18.89 10.58 5.99
C TRP A 92 19.45 10.32 7.39
N SER A 93 20.78 10.45 7.56
CA SER A 93 21.43 10.31 8.86
C SER A 93 21.01 11.40 9.83
N GLU A 94 20.94 12.63 9.33
CA GLU A 94 20.52 13.82 10.06
C GLU A 94 19.06 13.70 10.52
N ALA A 95 18.18 13.16 9.66
CA ALA A 95 16.78 12.92 9.99
C ALA A 95 16.65 11.89 11.13
N ILE A 96 17.41 10.78 11.10
CA ILE A 96 17.41 9.79 12.18
C ILE A 96 17.92 10.40 13.49
N VAL A 97 19.02 11.14 13.43
CA VAL A 97 19.58 11.81 14.63
C VAL A 97 18.58 12.83 15.18
N GLY A 98 17.93 13.60 14.31
CA GLY A 98 16.91 14.60 14.67
C GLY A 98 15.68 14.01 15.35
N LEU A 99 15.39 12.71 15.20
CA LEU A 99 14.34 12.06 15.98
C LEU A 99 14.63 12.09 17.48
N ALA A 100 15.91 12.14 17.90
CA ALA A 100 16.28 12.26 19.31
C ALA A 100 15.83 13.59 19.92
N ASP A 101 15.72 14.66 19.12
CA ASP A 101 15.17 15.94 19.60
C ASP A 101 13.66 15.85 19.87
N VAL A 102 12.97 14.91 19.21
CA VAL A 102 11.53 14.69 19.31
C VAL A 102 11.16 13.73 20.44
N PHE A 103 11.79 12.54 20.48
CA PHE A 103 11.46 11.51 21.46
C PHE A 103 12.37 11.53 22.70
N GLY A 104 13.54 12.17 22.61
CA GLY A 104 14.63 12.05 23.57
C GLY A 104 15.56 10.88 23.25
N SER A 105 16.87 11.09 23.40
CA SER A 105 17.92 10.09 23.11
C SER A 105 17.70 8.75 23.82
N ASP A 106 17.21 8.79 25.07
CA ASP A 106 17.01 7.61 25.92
C ASP A 106 15.76 6.79 25.53
N ASN A 107 14.90 7.35 24.67
CA ASN A 107 13.67 6.71 24.21
C ASN A 107 13.78 6.15 22.79
N ILE A 108 14.97 6.23 22.17
CA ILE A 108 15.22 5.70 20.83
C ILE A 108 16.32 4.66 20.89
N PHE A 109 16.14 3.58 20.13
CA PHE A 109 17.22 2.66 19.80
C PHE A 109 17.26 2.39 18.30
N VAL A 110 18.44 2.44 17.68
CA VAL A 110 18.63 2.29 16.24
C VAL A 110 19.36 1.00 15.91
N SER A 111 18.69 0.08 15.22
CA SER A 111 19.24 -1.20 14.76
C SER A 111 19.30 -1.24 13.23
N ILE A 112 20.50 -1.27 12.67
CA ILE A 112 20.73 -1.28 11.23
C ILE A 112 21.51 -2.53 10.85
N CYS A 113 21.00 -3.28 9.87
CA CYS A 113 21.75 -4.37 9.25
C CYS A 113 21.99 -4.11 7.77
N GLU A 114 23.23 -4.28 7.36
CA GLU A 114 23.67 -4.17 5.98
C GLU A 114 24.24 -5.50 5.48
N THR A 115 23.90 -5.80 4.23
CA THR A 115 24.18 -7.06 3.54
C THR A 115 24.82 -6.82 2.18
N GLY A 116 26.07 -7.27 2.01
CA GLY A 116 26.68 -7.46 0.70
C GLY A 116 26.91 -6.20 -0.14
N SER A 117 26.94 -5.00 0.45
CA SER A 117 27.12 -3.77 -0.32
C SER A 117 28.54 -3.68 -0.92
N SER A 118 28.61 -3.43 -2.22
CA SER A 118 29.85 -3.25 -3.00
C SER A 118 30.27 -1.79 -3.15
N ASP A 119 29.44 -0.87 -2.65
CA ASP A 119 29.63 0.58 -2.72
C ASP A 119 30.09 1.16 -1.36
N ASN A 120 29.99 2.49 -1.21
CA ASN A 120 30.43 3.21 -0.02
C ASN A 120 29.41 3.17 1.14
N THR A 121 28.33 2.40 1.04
CA THR A 121 27.31 2.30 2.10
C THR A 121 27.94 1.93 3.45
N LYS A 122 28.95 1.05 3.48
CA LYS A 122 29.62 0.66 4.74
C LYS A 122 30.31 1.83 5.45
N ASN A 123 30.93 2.74 4.70
CA ASN A 123 31.58 3.91 5.30
C ASN A 123 30.54 4.91 5.78
N PHE A 124 29.48 5.15 5.00
CA PHE A 124 28.35 5.98 5.42
C PHE A 124 27.75 5.48 6.74
N LEU A 125 27.50 4.17 6.86
CA LEU A 125 26.95 3.58 8.08
C LEU A 125 27.90 3.68 9.28
N ARG A 126 29.22 3.69 9.07
CA ARG A 126 30.18 3.96 10.15
C ARG A 126 30.13 5.41 10.62
N ASP A 127 29.90 6.36 9.71
CA ASP A 127 29.77 7.76 10.08
C ASP A 127 28.45 8.03 10.80
N LEU A 128 27.36 7.38 10.38
CA LEU A 128 26.10 7.37 11.12
C LEU A 128 26.26 6.74 12.51
N ASP A 129 26.97 5.62 12.63
CA ASP A 129 27.23 4.99 13.94
C ASP A 129 27.90 5.97 14.92
N LYS A 130 28.91 6.72 14.46
CA LYS A 130 29.57 7.77 15.26
C LYS A 130 28.62 8.92 15.60
N ALA A 131 27.77 9.33 14.66
CA ALA A 131 26.80 10.41 14.88
C ALA A 131 25.76 10.01 15.94
N LEU A 132 25.26 8.78 15.89
CA LEU A 132 24.35 8.23 16.90
C LEU A 132 25.03 8.15 18.28
N GLU A 133 26.30 7.74 18.33
CA GLU A 133 27.10 7.74 19.57
C GLU A 133 27.25 9.12 20.19
N ALA A 134 27.64 10.10 19.37
CA ALA A 134 27.86 11.47 19.82
C ALA A 134 26.59 12.09 20.42
N ASN A 135 25.41 11.67 19.94
CA ASN A 135 24.11 12.09 20.42
C ASN A 135 23.51 11.18 21.50
N ARG A 136 24.30 10.22 22.04
CA ARG A 136 23.90 9.30 23.12
C ARG A 136 22.67 8.44 22.79
N ILE A 137 22.51 8.09 21.51
CA ILE A 137 21.41 7.24 21.04
C ILE A 137 21.87 5.77 21.12
N GLY A 138 21.04 4.92 21.71
CA GLY A 138 21.29 3.48 21.73
C GLY A 138 21.30 2.91 20.32
N ARG A 139 22.28 2.06 19.98
CA ARG A 139 22.44 1.60 18.60
C ARG A 139 23.07 0.22 18.45
N ARG A 140 22.78 -0.45 17.34
CA ARG A 140 23.54 -1.58 16.79
C ARG A 140 23.61 -1.43 15.26
N VAL A 141 24.81 -1.23 14.71
CA VAL A 141 25.02 -1.15 13.26
C VAL A 141 25.90 -2.31 12.80
N ILE A 142 25.34 -3.23 11.99
CA ILE A 142 26.07 -4.39 11.45
C ILE A 142 26.29 -4.17 9.95
N THR A 143 27.55 -4.09 9.50
CA THR A 143 27.94 -3.79 8.10
C THR A 143 28.46 -5.01 7.32
N SER A 144 28.17 -6.22 7.78
CA SER A 144 28.72 -7.46 7.23
C SER A 144 27.86 -8.67 7.62
N VAL A 145 26.54 -8.58 7.46
CA VAL A 145 25.73 -9.80 7.58
C VAL A 145 26.07 -10.71 6.40
N ALA A 146 26.58 -11.91 6.70
CA ALA A 146 26.92 -12.88 5.67
C ALA A 146 25.66 -13.28 4.89
N GLU A 147 25.70 -13.10 3.56
CA GLU A 147 24.70 -13.70 2.69
C GLU A 147 24.86 -15.23 2.78
N PRO A 148 23.76 -16.00 2.94
CA PRO A 148 23.83 -17.45 2.93
C PRO A 148 24.53 -17.93 1.64
N ARG A 149 25.65 -18.64 1.77
CA ARG A 149 26.52 -19.05 0.64
C ARG A 149 25.89 -20.05 -0.33
N ASN A 150 24.70 -20.56 -0.06
CA ASN A 150 24.10 -21.68 -0.78
C ASN A 150 22.60 -21.47 -1.01
N THR A 151 22.21 -20.90 -2.16
CA THR A 151 21.00 -21.32 -2.88
C THR A 151 21.32 -21.30 -4.35
N ALA A 152 21.28 -22.48 -4.96
CA ALA A 152 21.47 -22.69 -6.39
C ALA A 152 20.29 -22.11 -7.18
N SER A 153 20.25 -20.78 -7.31
CA SER A 153 19.37 -20.07 -8.25
C SER A 153 20.18 -18.92 -8.82
N ARG A 154 20.95 -19.24 -9.85
CA ARG A 154 21.78 -18.31 -10.64
C ARG A 154 20.96 -17.48 -11.62
N ASP A 155 19.68 -17.22 -11.34
CA ASP A 155 18.88 -16.26 -12.12
C ASP A 155 18.87 -14.93 -11.40
N HIS A 156 19.95 -14.20 -11.61
CA HIS A 156 20.22 -12.90 -11.01
C HIS A 156 19.51 -11.73 -11.73
N ASP A 157 18.60 -12.01 -12.67
CA ASP A 157 18.13 -11.01 -13.65
C ASP A 157 16.60 -10.87 -13.75
N SER A 158 15.85 -11.41 -12.78
CA SER A 158 14.38 -11.53 -12.87
C SER A 158 13.61 -10.86 -11.72
N GLY A 159 14.20 -9.91 -10.99
CA GLY A 159 13.45 -9.09 -10.02
C GLY A 159 12.90 -9.84 -8.80
N HIS A 160 13.35 -11.08 -8.56
CA HIS A 160 12.88 -11.90 -7.44
C HIS A 160 13.36 -11.38 -6.07
N HIS A 161 12.47 -11.41 -5.08
CA HIS A 161 12.80 -11.08 -3.69
C HIS A 161 13.82 -12.09 -3.12
N PRO A 162 14.99 -11.65 -2.62
CA PRO A 162 15.99 -12.59 -2.12
C PRO A 162 15.46 -13.39 -0.92
N PRO A 163 15.59 -14.72 -0.90
CA PRO A 163 14.99 -15.59 0.12
C PRO A 163 15.54 -15.38 1.55
N TYR A 164 16.58 -14.55 1.70
CA TYR A 164 17.25 -14.27 2.97
C TYR A 164 16.77 -12.98 3.67
N ILE A 165 15.95 -12.14 3.01
CA ILE A 165 15.48 -10.86 3.59
C ILE A 165 14.71 -11.05 4.90
N PRO A 166 13.81 -12.05 5.05
CA PRO A 166 13.11 -12.29 6.32
C PRO A 166 14.07 -12.52 7.50
N GLN A 167 15.11 -13.34 7.28
CA GLN A 167 16.11 -13.66 8.29
C GLN A 167 16.94 -12.41 8.65
N LEU A 168 17.21 -11.55 7.67
CA LEU A 168 17.92 -10.29 7.91
C LEU A 168 17.09 -9.31 8.74
N ARG A 169 15.78 -9.16 8.44
CA ARG A 169 14.87 -8.34 9.25
C ARG A 169 14.78 -8.88 10.69
N ASN A 170 14.65 -10.20 10.85
CA ASN A 170 14.67 -10.84 12.17
C ASN A 170 15.98 -10.58 12.92
N LYS A 171 17.12 -10.64 12.23
CA LYS A 171 18.43 -10.31 12.81
C LYS A 171 18.50 -8.87 13.30
N CYS A 172 17.91 -7.91 12.58
CA CYS A 172 17.85 -6.52 13.04
C CYS A 172 16.95 -6.33 14.26
N LEU A 173 16.04 -7.26 14.52
CA LEU A 173 15.18 -7.25 15.71
C LEU A 173 15.83 -7.94 16.92
N GLU A 174 16.96 -8.63 16.80
CA GLU A 174 17.64 -9.25 17.96
C GLU A 174 17.83 -8.30 19.15
N PRO A 175 18.30 -7.04 18.96
CA PRO A 175 18.46 -6.09 20.07
C PRO A 175 17.15 -5.76 20.79
N LEU A 176 16.00 -5.80 20.10
CA LEU A 176 14.69 -5.57 20.71
C LEU A 176 14.44 -6.60 21.83
N TYR A 177 14.82 -7.85 21.59
CA TYR A 177 14.65 -8.95 22.53
C TYR A 177 15.73 -8.93 23.62
N ASP A 178 16.98 -8.65 23.26
CA ASP A 178 18.08 -8.52 24.22
C ASP A 178 17.80 -7.41 25.25
N LEU A 179 17.34 -6.24 24.77
CA LEU A 179 16.99 -5.09 25.60
C LEU A 179 15.78 -5.36 26.49
N ARG A 180 14.77 -6.08 25.98
CA ARG A 180 13.67 -6.57 26.82
C ARG A 180 14.17 -7.46 27.95
N GLY A 181 15.13 -8.36 27.68
CA GLY A 181 15.77 -9.19 28.71
C GLY A 181 16.49 -8.37 29.77
N ALA A 182 17.01 -7.21 29.40
CA ALA A 182 17.61 -6.22 30.31
C ALA A 182 16.59 -5.27 30.98
N GLY A 183 15.28 -5.47 30.78
CA GLY A 183 14.22 -4.64 31.37
C GLY A 183 13.89 -3.35 30.61
N LEU A 184 14.46 -3.15 29.41
CA LEU A 184 14.15 -2.01 28.55
C LEU A 184 13.11 -2.41 27.49
N LEU A 185 11.92 -1.82 27.58
CA LEU A 185 10.82 -2.04 26.65
C LEU A 185 10.61 -0.83 25.73
N PHE A 186 10.16 -1.13 24.51
CA PHE A 186 9.76 -0.17 23.49
C PHE A 186 8.28 -0.31 23.19
N ASP A 187 7.60 0.80 22.89
CA ASP A 187 6.16 0.84 22.61
C ASP A 187 5.86 0.60 21.13
N ARG A 188 6.78 1.01 20.26
CA ARG A 188 6.64 0.95 18.80
C ARG A 188 7.95 0.53 18.15
N ILE A 189 7.82 -0.17 17.03
CA ILE A 189 8.92 -0.43 16.09
C ILE A 189 8.70 0.46 14.88
N LEU A 190 9.70 1.24 14.50
CA LEU A 190 9.73 1.99 13.25
C LEU A 190 10.65 1.25 12.26
N PHE A 191 10.08 0.63 11.25
CA PHE A 191 10.85 0.09 10.13
C PHE A 191 11.11 1.20 9.11
N LEU A 192 12.37 1.42 8.78
CA LEU A 192 12.80 2.41 7.80
C LEU A 192 13.57 1.75 6.66
N SER A 193 13.10 1.99 5.44
CA SER A 193 13.85 1.74 4.22
C SER A 193 14.74 2.95 3.86
N ASP A 194 15.36 2.89 2.69
CA ASP A 194 16.22 3.88 2.05
C ASP A 194 15.45 4.99 1.31
N ILE A 195 14.56 5.65 2.05
CA ILE A 195 13.65 6.67 1.54
C ILE A 195 13.92 8.02 2.19
N ALA A 196 13.51 9.11 1.54
CA ALA A 196 13.57 10.44 2.14
C ALA A 196 12.35 10.69 3.02
N PHE A 197 12.59 11.18 4.23
CA PHE A 197 11.54 11.50 5.19
C PHE A 197 11.96 12.64 6.12
N THR A 198 10.98 13.25 6.78
CA THR A 198 11.15 14.29 7.80
C THR A 198 10.71 13.81 9.18
N THR A 199 11.07 14.53 10.25
CA THR A 199 10.58 14.21 11.59
C THR A 199 9.07 14.39 11.71
N GLU A 200 8.50 15.34 10.96
CA GLU A 200 7.06 15.54 10.83
C GLU A 200 6.35 14.34 10.18
N ASP A 201 6.95 13.72 9.16
CA ASP A 201 6.43 12.50 8.54
C ASP A 201 6.35 11.34 9.55
N VAL A 202 7.38 11.19 10.38
CA VAL A 202 7.42 10.18 11.45
C VAL A 202 6.33 10.46 12.48
N LEU A 203 6.17 11.70 12.92
CA LEU A 203 5.13 12.09 13.89
C LEU A 203 3.72 11.91 13.34
N ALA A 204 3.48 12.29 12.09
CA ALA A 204 2.21 12.11 11.40
C ALA A 204 1.87 10.62 11.23
N LEU A 205 2.87 9.80 10.89
CA LEU A 205 2.67 8.35 10.78
C LEU A 205 2.38 7.73 12.15
N LEU A 206 3.09 8.17 13.19
CA LEU A 206 2.87 7.70 14.54
C LEU A 206 1.44 8.00 15.03
N GLY A 207 0.94 9.19 14.70
CA GLY A 207 -0.41 9.66 15.03
C GLY A 207 -1.54 9.06 14.21
N THR A 208 -1.25 8.20 13.22
CA THR A 208 -2.28 7.54 12.37
C THR A 208 -3.39 6.93 13.22
N ASN A 209 -4.65 7.14 12.85
CA ASN A 209 -5.82 6.62 13.58
C ASN A 209 -5.75 6.88 15.10
N TYR A 210 -5.38 8.11 15.49
CA TYR A 210 -5.22 8.53 16.89
C TYR A 210 -4.23 7.66 17.68
N GLY A 211 -3.19 7.14 17.02
CA GLY A 211 -2.19 6.25 17.61
C GLY A 211 -2.66 4.81 17.88
N THR A 212 -3.89 4.47 17.48
CA THR A 212 -4.51 3.17 17.71
C THR A 212 -4.49 2.33 16.44
N TYR A 213 -3.46 1.51 16.28
CA TYR A 213 -3.32 0.58 15.16
C TYR A 213 -2.39 -0.56 15.53
N THR A 214 -2.38 -1.62 14.72
CA THR A 214 -1.34 -2.66 14.77
C THR A 214 -0.16 -2.27 13.92
N ALA A 215 -0.42 -1.74 12.72
CA ALA A 215 0.59 -1.13 11.87
C ALA A 215 0.05 0.06 11.09
N ALA A 216 0.91 1.03 10.84
CA ALA A 216 0.64 2.21 10.01
C ALA A 216 1.81 2.41 9.04
N CYS A 217 1.52 2.54 7.75
CA CYS A 217 2.53 2.70 6.71
C CYS A 217 2.38 4.02 5.96
N SER A 218 3.50 4.57 5.53
CA SER A 218 3.56 5.62 4.52
C SER A 218 3.29 5.07 3.11
N PHE A 219 3.33 5.95 2.11
CA PHE A 219 3.37 5.52 0.72
C PHE A 219 4.21 6.42 -0.18
N ASP A 220 4.71 5.87 -1.30
CA ASP A 220 5.38 6.62 -2.36
C ASP A 220 4.39 7.00 -3.47
N PRO A 221 3.96 8.27 -3.57
CA PRO A 221 2.99 8.69 -4.59
C PRO A 221 3.54 8.69 -6.03
N LEU A 222 4.87 8.70 -6.22
CA LEU A 222 5.51 8.77 -7.53
C LEU A 222 5.67 7.39 -8.15
N ASN A 223 5.93 6.39 -7.32
CA ASN A 223 6.14 5.01 -7.76
C ASN A 223 5.01 4.07 -7.34
N PHE A 224 3.84 4.55 -6.90
CA PHE A 224 2.87 3.71 -6.21
C PHE A 224 2.19 2.61 -7.05
N PRO A 225 2.12 1.35 -6.54
CA PRO A 225 3.01 0.80 -5.52
C PRO A 225 4.40 0.55 -6.12
N ALA A 226 5.47 0.89 -5.39
CA ALA A 226 6.83 0.66 -5.89
C ALA A 226 6.99 -0.82 -6.27
N TYR A 227 7.79 -1.14 -7.30
CA TYR A 227 7.93 -2.51 -7.81
C TYR A 227 8.26 -3.54 -6.71
N ASN A 228 8.98 -3.12 -5.66
CA ASN A 228 9.31 -3.95 -4.50
C ASN A 228 8.18 -4.06 -3.46
N ASP A 229 7.24 -3.10 -3.42
CA ASP A 229 6.14 -3.01 -2.45
C ASP A 229 4.77 -3.41 -3.03
N GLN A 230 4.69 -3.67 -4.35
CA GLN A 230 3.47 -4.13 -5.03
C GLN A 230 2.89 -5.41 -4.40
N PHE A 231 3.75 -6.23 -3.80
CA PHE A 231 3.37 -7.50 -3.18
C PHE A 231 3.01 -7.37 -1.69
N ALA A 232 3.42 -6.27 -1.05
CA ALA A 232 3.17 -6.00 0.36
C ALA A 232 1.80 -5.37 0.61
N LEU A 233 1.33 -4.51 -0.30
CA LEU A 233 0.08 -3.77 -0.13
C LEU A 233 -1.15 -4.62 -0.52
N ARG A 234 -2.09 -4.75 0.41
CA ARG A 234 -3.37 -5.43 0.18
C ARG A 234 -4.50 -4.57 0.70
N ASP A 235 -5.51 -4.32 -0.13
CA ASP A 235 -6.68 -3.54 0.26
C ASP A 235 -7.48 -4.20 1.41
N ALA A 236 -8.50 -3.54 1.94
CA ALA A 236 -9.27 -4.06 3.08
C ALA A 236 -9.91 -5.44 2.83
N ASP A 237 -10.12 -5.81 1.56
CA ASP A 237 -10.67 -7.10 1.14
C ASP A 237 -9.56 -8.11 0.78
N GLY A 238 -8.29 -7.73 0.91
CA GLY A 238 -7.12 -8.59 0.69
C GLY A 238 -6.62 -8.62 -0.74
N TYR A 239 -7.09 -7.75 -1.62
CA TYR A 239 -6.66 -7.71 -3.03
C TYR A 239 -5.47 -6.77 -3.24
N GLU A 240 -4.69 -7.07 -4.26
CA GLU A 240 -3.70 -6.15 -4.83
C GLU A 240 -4.35 -4.81 -5.21
N PRO A 241 -3.57 -3.70 -5.24
CA PRO A 241 -4.02 -2.46 -5.85
C PRO A 241 -4.57 -2.70 -7.26
N LEU A 242 -5.70 -2.07 -7.57
CA LEU A 242 -6.37 -2.19 -8.86
C LEU A 242 -5.61 -1.47 -9.99
N MET A 243 -4.89 -0.41 -9.62
CA MET A 243 -4.17 0.46 -10.55
C MET A 243 -3.10 1.25 -9.77
N GLN A 244 -2.10 1.75 -10.50
CA GLN A 244 -1.00 2.56 -9.94
C GLN A 244 -1.41 4.02 -9.66
N LYS A 245 -2.49 4.51 -10.27
CA LYS A 245 -3.00 5.87 -10.01
C LYS A 245 -3.91 5.90 -8.80
N TRP A 246 -3.93 7.01 -8.06
CA TRP A 246 -4.92 7.25 -7.01
C TRP A 246 -6.34 7.10 -7.57
N PRO A 247 -7.36 6.55 -6.87
CA PRO A 247 -7.34 6.07 -5.49
C PRO A 247 -7.03 4.57 -5.37
N PHE A 248 -6.13 4.03 -6.21
CA PHE A 248 -5.44 2.74 -6.19
C PHE A 248 -6.25 1.45 -5.98
N PHE A 249 -7.09 1.40 -4.95
CA PHE A 249 -7.71 0.22 -4.38
C PHE A 249 -8.93 -0.26 -5.17
N ARG A 250 -9.24 -1.54 -5.00
CA ARG A 250 -10.50 -2.14 -5.41
C ARG A 250 -11.56 -2.06 -4.31
N SER A 251 -11.22 -2.33 -3.05
CA SER A 251 -12.18 -2.34 -1.94
C SER A 251 -12.89 -1.00 -1.79
N SER A 252 -14.20 -0.99 -1.54
CA SER A 252 -14.89 0.28 -1.26
C SER A 252 -14.33 0.96 -0.03
N ARG A 253 -14.04 0.21 1.04
CA ARG A 253 -13.55 0.77 2.30
C ARG A 253 -12.24 1.53 2.08
N SER A 254 -11.24 0.88 1.48
CA SER A 254 -9.93 1.49 1.26
C SER A 254 -10.01 2.68 0.30
N ARG A 255 -10.80 2.58 -0.77
CA ARG A 255 -10.95 3.71 -1.71
C ARG A 255 -11.67 4.90 -1.10
N ASP A 256 -12.72 4.66 -0.33
CA ASP A 256 -13.53 5.74 0.24
C ASP A 256 -12.71 6.45 1.33
N ASP A 257 -11.98 5.71 2.16
CA ASP A 257 -11.01 6.28 3.11
C ASP A 257 -9.93 7.11 2.38
N MET A 258 -9.36 6.58 1.28
CA MET A 258 -8.35 7.27 0.46
C MET A 258 -8.90 8.54 -0.22
N LYS A 259 -10.17 8.51 -0.64
CA LYS A 259 -10.85 9.68 -1.23
C LYS A 259 -11.14 10.78 -0.23
N SER A 260 -11.40 10.40 1.01
CA SER A 260 -11.68 11.30 2.11
C SER A 260 -10.43 11.72 2.89
N MET A 261 -9.23 11.34 2.43
CA MET A 261 -7.96 11.59 3.13
C MET A 261 -8.00 11.12 4.60
N LEU A 262 -8.60 9.96 4.83
CA LEU A 262 -8.63 9.31 6.14
C LEU A 262 -7.55 8.23 6.22
N PRO A 263 -7.12 7.80 7.43
CA PRO A 263 -6.32 6.59 7.59
C PRO A 263 -6.95 5.42 6.84
N VAL A 264 -6.29 4.96 5.78
CA VAL A 264 -6.87 4.04 4.81
C VAL A 264 -6.75 2.62 5.34
N ARG A 265 -7.88 1.98 5.59
CA ARG A 265 -7.89 0.59 6.05
C ARG A 265 -7.39 -0.34 4.97
N VAL A 266 -6.42 -1.17 5.33
CA VAL A 266 -5.78 -2.16 4.46
C VAL A 266 -5.59 -3.47 5.24
N ARG A 267 -5.33 -4.57 4.53
CA ARG A 267 -4.94 -5.85 5.15
C ARG A 267 -3.44 -5.91 5.43
N SER A 268 -2.64 -5.24 4.62
CA SER A 268 -1.19 -5.14 4.78
C SER A 268 -0.66 -3.94 3.99
N CYS A 269 0.45 -3.37 4.45
CA CYS A 269 1.19 -2.30 3.79
C CYS A 269 2.67 -2.32 4.23
N TRP A 270 3.55 -1.64 3.49
CA TRP A 270 4.97 -1.50 3.88
C TRP A 270 5.58 -0.18 3.40
N ASP A 271 5.75 -0.01 2.10
CA ASP A 271 6.09 1.23 1.38
C ASP A 271 6.93 2.27 2.14
N GLY A 272 8.20 1.94 2.33
CA GLY A 272 9.25 2.85 2.80
C GLY A 272 9.36 3.05 4.32
N MET A 273 8.26 3.37 5.01
CA MET A 273 8.24 3.63 6.45
C MET A 273 7.01 3.01 7.12
N VAL A 274 7.23 2.21 8.16
CA VAL A 274 6.16 1.49 8.87
C VAL A 274 6.33 1.60 10.38
N PHE A 275 5.30 2.06 11.07
CA PHE A 275 5.16 1.81 12.50
C PHE A 275 4.43 0.51 12.76
N MET A 276 4.96 -0.31 13.68
CA MET A 276 4.30 -1.50 14.21
C MET A 276 4.25 -1.48 15.73
N ALA A 277 3.16 -1.99 16.27
CA ALA A 277 2.98 -2.15 17.71
C ALA A 277 3.81 -3.35 18.22
N THR A 278 4.54 -3.19 19.33
CA THR A 278 5.49 -4.20 19.84
C THR A 278 4.82 -5.40 20.50
N GLU A 279 3.55 -5.33 20.84
CA GLU A 279 2.88 -6.36 21.63
C GLU A 279 2.90 -7.75 20.97
N ALA A 280 2.78 -7.80 19.64
CA ALA A 280 2.83 -9.06 18.89
C ALA A 280 4.24 -9.67 18.88
N PHE A 281 5.28 -8.83 18.81
CA PHE A 281 6.68 -9.25 18.87
C PHE A 281 7.07 -9.73 20.27
N TYR A 282 6.51 -9.11 21.32
CA TYR A 282 6.77 -9.51 22.71
C TYR A 282 5.90 -10.68 23.21
N SER A 283 4.92 -11.13 22.42
CA SER A 283 4.02 -12.22 22.81
C SER A 283 4.77 -13.56 22.96
N THR A 284 4.13 -14.52 23.63
CA THR A 284 4.67 -15.89 23.78
C THR A 284 4.79 -16.63 22.44
N SER A 285 3.99 -16.24 21.46
CA SER A 285 4.08 -16.66 20.07
C SER A 285 4.55 -15.47 19.23
N SER A 286 5.79 -15.03 19.47
CA SER A 286 6.37 -13.85 18.85
C SER A 286 6.26 -13.91 17.33
N VAL A 287 5.72 -12.84 16.73
CA VAL A 287 5.68 -12.72 15.27
C VAL A 287 7.11 -12.53 14.74
N GLN A 288 7.43 -13.22 13.65
CA GLN A 288 8.73 -13.14 12.98
C GLN A 288 8.50 -12.98 11.48
N PHE A 289 9.43 -12.32 10.79
CA PHE A 289 9.42 -12.30 9.33
C PHE A 289 9.72 -13.70 8.81
N ARG A 290 8.95 -14.15 7.83
CA ARG A 290 9.11 -15.46 7.19
C ARG A 290 8.75 -15.39 5.70
N GLY A 291 9.22 -16.38 4.95
CA GLY A 291 8.69 -16.69 3.63
C GLY A 291 7.47 -17.61 3.70
N VAL A 292 7.00 -18.02 2.52
CA VAL A 292 6.02 -19.11 2.41
C VAL A 292 6.66 -20.46 2.76
N PRO A 293 5.90 -21.43 3.28
CA PRO A 293 6.33 -22.82 3.41
C PRO A 293 6.87 -23.41 2.10
N ASP A 294 7.87 -24.30 2.19
CA ASP A 294 8.53 -24.92 1.03
C ASP A 294 7.53 -25.59 0.08
N GLY A 295 6.50 -26.28 0.59
CA GLY A 295 5.48 -26.91 -0.25
C GLY A 295 4.62 -25.92 -1.06
N LEU A 296 4.46 -24.68 -0.59
CA LEU A 296 3.82 -23.62 -1.37
C LEU A 296 4.80 -23.02 -2.40
N ALA A 297 6.07 -22.86 -2.03
CA ALA A 297 7.11 -22.44 -2.98
C ALA A 297 7.28 -23.44 -4.13
N GLU A 298 7.30 -24.75 -3.84
CA GLU A 298 7.30 -25.82 -4.84
C GLU A 298 6.06 -25.80 -5.75
N ALA A 299 4.93 -25.28 -5.25
CA ALA A 299 3.72 -25.05 -6.04
C ALA A 299 3.76 -23.74 -6.85
N HIS A 300 4.91 -23.06 -6.92
CA HIS A 300 5.11 -21.76 -7.58
C HIS A 300 4.18 -20.68 -7.00
N LEU A 301 4.04 -20.68 -5.67
CA LEU A 301 3.40 -19.61 -4.92
C LEU A 301 4.46 -18.86 -4.12
N GLU A 302 4.35 -17.55 -4.11
CA GLU A 302 5.22 -16.66 -3.36
C GLU A 302 4.38 -15.70 -2.51
N ALA A 303 5.00 -15.09 -1.51
CA ALA A 303 4.43 -13.96 -0.78
C ALA A 303 5.56 -13.09 -0.23
N SER A 304 5.30 -11.78 -0.16
CA SER A 304 6.19 -10.85 0.52
C SER A 304 6.12 -11.06 2.03
N GLU A 305 7.29 -11.11 2.68
CA GLU A 305 7.43 -11.16 4.13
C GLU A 305 6.83 -9.92 4.81
N CYS A 306 6.85 -8.78 4.11
CA CYS A 306 6.21 -7.54 4.52
C CYS A 306 4.68 -7.64 4.53
N CYS A 307 4.08 -8.56 3.77
CA CYS A 307 2.65 -8.88 3.85
C CYS A 307 2.39 -9.91 4.96
N LEU A 308 3.16 -11.00 4.98
CA LEU A 308 2.97 -12.12 5.90
C LEU A 308 3.08 -11.70 7.37
N ILE A 309 3.95 -10.75 7.70
CA ILE A 309 4.06 -10.21 9.07
C ILE A 309 2.72 -9.67 9.60
N HIS A 310 1.88 -9.09 8.74
CA HIS A 310 0.55 -8.59 9.14
C HIS A 310 -0.46 -9.73 9.28
N ALA A 311 -0.36 -10.75 8.43
CA ALA A 311 -1.21 -11.95 8.48
C ALA A 311 -0.95 -12.78 9.75
N ASP A 312 0.31 -12.89 10.15
CA ASP A 312 0.72 -13.61 11.35
C ASP A 312 0.43 -12.85 12.64
N ASN A 313 0.32 -11.52 12.54
CA ASN A 313 -0.03 -10.67 13.67
C ASN A 313 -1.54 -10.73 13.96
N VAL A 314 -1.90 -11.49 15.00
CA VAL A 314 -3.28 -11.66 15.47
C VAL A 314 -3.97 -10.34 15.87
N LEU A 315 -3.19 -9.30 16.18
CA LEU A 315 -3.73 -7.99 16.54
C LEU A 315 -4.18 -7.19 15.31
N SER A 316 -3.71 -7.53 14.10
CA SER A 316 -4.10 -6.86 12.85
C SER A 316 -5.62 -6.85 12.65
N GLY A 317 -6.31 -7.94 13.00
CA GLY A 317 -7.77 -8.00 12.93
C GLY A 317 -8.50 -7.18 14.00
N ARG A 318 -7.83 -6.79 15.09
CA ARG A 318 -8.43 -6.07 16.23
C ARG A 318 -8.23 -4.56 16.15
N ARG A 319 -7.00 -4.12 15.91
CA ARG A 319 -6.64 -2.69 15.85
C ARG A 319 -6.44 -2.18 14.42
N GLY A 320 -6.42 -3.05 13.42
CA GLY A 320 -6.32 -2.68 12.02
C GLY A 320 -4.89 -2.39 11.55
N VAL A 321 -4.73 -2.40 10.23
CA VAL A 321 -3.55 -1.92 9.50
C VAL A 321 -3.99 -0.75 8.63
N TYR A 322 -3.21 0.32 8.64
CA TYR A 322 -3.57 1.56 7.97
C TYR A 322 -2.47 2.06 7.05
N LEU A 323 -2.85 2.49 5.86
CA LEU A 323 -2.02 3.33 5.01
C LEU A 323 -2.36 4.79 5.31
N ASN A 324 -1.36 5.61 5.64
CA ASN A 324 -1.59 7.03 5.95
C ASN A 324 -1.42 7.88 4.68
N PRO A 325 -2.49 8.47 4.13
CA PRO A 325 -2.43 9.25 2.90
C PRO A 325 -1.70 10.60 3.06
N PHE A 326 -1.39 11.00 4.31
CA PHE A 326 -0.65 12.24 4.60
C PHE A 326 0.87 12.05 4.60
N VAL A 327 1.35 10.81 4.73
CA VAL A 327 2.78 10.50 4.87
C VAL A 327 3.29 9.97 3.54
N ARG A 328 3.81 10.89 2.72
CA ARG A 328 4.26 10.64 1.34
C ARG A 328 5.78 10.66 1.28
N VAL A 329 6.39 9.47 1.20
CA VAL A 329 7.85 9.27 1.28
C VAL A 329 8.36 8.46 0.09
N GLY A 330 9.65 8.57 -0.23
CA GLY A 330 10.24 7.85 -1.35
C GLY A 330 11.64 8.38 -1.66
N SER A 331 12.39 7.72 -2.54
CA SER A 331 13.76 8.16 -2.84
C SER A 331 13.78 9.47 -3.65
N GLU A 332 12.76 9.71 -4.48
CA GLU A 332 12.61 10.94 -5.28
C GLU A 332 11.81 12.04 -4.56
N THR A 333 11.25 11.76 -3.38
CA THR A 333 10.40 12.75 -2.67
C THR A 333 11.21 13.90 -2.10
N ALA A 334 12.50 13.73 -1.82
CA ALA A 334 13.38 14.81 -1.38
C ALA A 334 13.54 15.93 -2.43
N THR A 335 13.44 15.60 -3.71
CA THR A 335 13.68 16.54 -4.82
C THR A 335 12.40 17.04 -5.47
N ASN A 336 11.26 16.44 -5.16
CA ASN A 336 9.99 16.76 -5.79
C ASN A 336 9.02 17.47 -4.83
N PRO A 337 8.76 18.78 -4.99
CA PRO A 337 7.90 19.51 -4.07
C PRO A 337 6.45 19.01 -4.05
N SER A 338 6.00 18.24 -5.04
CA SER A 338 4.66 17.64 -5.10
C SER A 338 4.42 16.52 -4.07
N THR A 339 5.45 16.08 -3.35
CA THR A 339 5.35 15.02 -2.34
C THR A 339 5.19 15.57 -0.92
N HIS A 340 5.36 16.89 -0.74
CA HIS A 340 5.19 17.53 0.57
C HIS A 340 3.72 17.76 0.96
N PRO A 341 3.40 17.80 2.28
CA PRO A 341 2.05 18.02 2.80
C PRO A 341 1.33 19.26 2.24
N ASN A 342 2.09 20.30 1.85
CA ASN A 342 1.54 21.59 1.42
C ASN A 342 1.35 21.73 -0.10
N SER A 343 1.61 20.69 -0.89
CA SER A 343 1.46 20.75 -2.35
C SER A 343 0.32 19.88 -2.85
N SER A 344 -0.47 20.43 -3.78
CA SER A 344 -1.55 19.69 -4.45
C SER A 344 -0.97 18.66 -5.42
N TRP A 345 -0.76 17.45 -4.94
CA TRP A 345 -0.18 16.35 -5.73
C TRP A 345 -1.15 15.76 -6.76
N LEU A 346 -2.47 16.02 -6.60
CA LEU A 346 -3.50 15.63 -7.55
C LEU A 346 -4.06 16.84 -8.30
N THR A 347 -4.06 16.79 -9.64
CA THR A 347 -4.74 17.78 -10.49
C THR A 347 -6.23 17.43 -10.61
N THR A 348 -7.08 18.43 -10.94
CA THR A 348 -8.54 18.20 -10.99
C THR A 348 -8.89 17.25 -12.12
N TRP A 349 -8.16 17.38 -13.23
CA TRP A 349 -8.24 16.45 -14.34
C TRP A 349 -7.76 15.06 -13.96
N GLY A 350 -6.64 14.95 -13.23
CA GLY A 350 -6.13 13.67 -12.72
C GLY A 350 -7.14 12.96 -11.81
N VAL A 351 -7.85 13.69 -10.95
CA VAL A 351 -8.94 13.14 -10.12
C VAL A 351 -10.08 12.59 -10.99
N ILE A 352 -10.52 13.33 -12.00
CA ILE A 352 -11.60 12.89 -12.91
C ILE A 352 -11.19 11.63 -13.65
N GLU A 353 -10.05 11.67 -14.34
CA GLU A 353 -9.52 10.56 -15.15
C GLU A 353 -9.40 9.29 -14.32
N SER A 354 -8.77 9.40 -13.15
CA SER A 354 -8.48 8.25 -12.31
C SER A 354 -9.70 7.66 -11.62
N ILE A 355 -10.68 8.46 -11.19
CA ILE A 355 -11.96 7.95 -10.66
C ILE A 355 -12.67 7.13 -11.73
N TRP A 356 -12.70 7.61 -12.97
CA TRP A 356 -13.34 6.91 -14.08
C TRP A 356 -12.57 5.65 -14.50
N GLU A 357 -11.24 5.72 -14.58
CA GLU A 357 -10.39 4.56 -14.82
C GLU A 357 -10.64 3.48 -13.76
N ASN A 358 -10.67 3.84 -12.47
CA ASN A 358 -10.97 2.92 -11.38
C ASN A 358 -12.35 2.27 -11.53
N ARG A 359 -13.39 3.06 -11.83
CA ARG A 359 -14.76 2.55 -12.03
C ARG A 359 -14.81 1.54 -13.18
N LEU A 360 -14.22 1.87 -14.32
CA LEU A 360 -14.18 0.99 -15.50
C LEU A 360 -13.41 -0.29 -15.19
N ARG A 361 -12.20 -0.19 -14.63
CA ARG A 361 -11.41 -1.35 -14.23
C ARG A 361 -12.23 -2.28 -13.33
N ARG A 362 -12.90 -1.76 -12.29
CA ARG A 362 -13.74 -2.59 -11.40
C ARG A 362 -14.88 -3.31 -12.11
N TRP A 363 -15.51 -2.68 -13.10
CA TRP A 363 -16.62 -3.30 -13.85
C TRP A 363 -16.16 -4.42 -14.78
N PHE A 364 -14.93 -4.33 -15.30
CA PHE A 364 -14.41 -5.27 -16.30
C PHE A 364 -13.41 -6.28 -15.74
N THR A 365 -13.14 -6.27 -14.44
CA THR A 365 -12.18 -7.19 -13.81
C THR A 365 -12.84 -8.01 -12.70
N PHE A 366 -12.62 -9.32 -12.74
CA PHE A 366 -13.27 -10.29 -11.86
C PHE A 366 -12.23 -10.95 -10.94
N PRO A 367 -11.99 -10.41 -9.73
CA PRO A 367 -10.86 -10.83 -8.90
C PRO A 367 -10.95 -12.28 -8.42
N ASN A 368 -12.16 -12.78 -8.16
CA ASN A 368 -12.36 -14.19 -7.78
C ASN A 368 -11.96 -15.17 -8.89
N LEU A 369 -12.19 -14.81 -10.16
CA LEU A 369 -11.76 -15.62 -11.30
C LEU A 369 -10.23 -15.54 -11.47
N ALA A 370 -9.66 -14.34 -11.35
CA ALA A 370 -8.22 -14.13 -11.44
C ALA A 370 -7.44 -14.91 -10.35
N ARG A 371 -7.94 -14.97 -9.11
CA ARG A 371 -7.29 -15.70 -8.00
C ARG A 371 -7.66 -17.19 -7.92
N TRP A 372 -8.52 -17.69 -8.81
CA TRP A 372 -8.93 -19.10 -8.78
C TRP A 372 -7.76 -20.10 -8.91
N PRO A 373 -6.78 -19.91 -9.83
CA PRO A 373 -5.63 -20.82 -9.94
C PRO A 373 -4.80 -20.86 -8.65
N LEU A 374 -4.60 -19.71 -8.01
CA LEU A 374 -3.89 -19.59 -6.74
C LEU A 374 -4.61 -20.35 -5.63
N ARG A 375 -5.92 -20.12 -5.47
CA ARG A 375 -6.74 -20.82 -4.46
C ARG A 375 -6.73 -22.32 -4.67
N ARG A 376 -6.70 -22.79 -5.92
CA ARG A 376 -6.63 -24.22 -6.23
C ARG A 376 -5.28 -24.83 -5.80
N LYS A 377 -4.17 -24.13 -6.02
CA LYS A 377 -2.85 -24.56 -5.55
C LYS A 377 -2.77 -24.60 -4.03
N LEU A 378 -3.22 -23.53 -3.36
CA LEU A 378 -3.29 -23.45 -1.91
C LEU A 378 -4.12 -24.60 -1.33
N SER A 379 -5.35 -24.77 -1.81
CA SER A 379 -6.23 -25.85 -1.34
C SER A 379 -5.67 -27.24 -1.61
N GLY A 380 -4.94 -27.42 -2.73
CA GLY A 380 -4.25 -28.68 -3.02
C GLY A 380 -3.16 -28.97 -1.99
N TRP A 381 -2.36 -27.99 -1.62
CA TRP A 381 -1.33 -28.12 -0.59
C TRP A 381 -1.90 -28.35 0.83
N GLU A 382 -2.94 -27.60 1.20
CA GLU A 382 -3.64 -27.76 2.49
C GLU A 382 -4.31 -29.13 2.63
N SER A 383 -4.69 -29.77 1.52
CA SER A 383 -5.31 -31.10 1.54
C SER A 383 -4.32 -32.24 1.80
N GLN A 384 -3.01 -31.99 1.69
CA GLN A 384 -1.98 -33.02 1.84
C GLN A 384 -1.68 -33.37 3.30
N ASP A 385 -1.82 -32.41 4.23
CA ASP A 385 -1.58 -32.59 5.66
C ASP A 385 -2.49 -31.63 6.46
N GLU A 386 -3.09 -32.11 7.54
CA GLU A 386 -3.95 -31.29 8.41
C GLU A 386 -3.20 -30.12 9.08
N HIS A 387 -1.87 -30.22 9.19
CA HIS A 387 -0.99 -29.17 9.69
C HIS A 387 -0.64 -28.11 8.63
N HIS A 388 -0.89 -28.39 7.35
CA HIS A 388 -0.69 -27.40 6.28
C HIS A 388 -1.82 -26.36 6.31
N LYS A 389 -1.50 -25.19 6.88
CA LYS A 389 -2.40 -24.03 6.89
C LYS A 389 -1.60 -22.76 6.68
N GLU A 390 -1.99 -21.96 5.69
CA GLU A 390 -1.41 -20.64 5.46
C GLU A 390 -2.42 -19.56 5.89
N ARG A 391 -2.03 -18.72 6.85
CA ARG A 391 -2.88 -17.64 7.39
C ARG A 391 -2.89 -16.41 6.47
N GLY A 392 -1.85 -16.24 5.67
CA GLY A 392 -1.65 -15.14 4.73
C GLY A 392 -2.06 -15.49 3.30
N ASP A 393 -3.18 -16.20 3.09
CA ASP A 393 -3.68 -16.54 1.76
C ASP A 393 -3.84 -15.31 0.84
N PHE A 394 -4.23 -14.18 1.42
CA PHE A 394 -4.36 -12.89 0.73
C PHE A 394 -3.02 -12.26 0.32
N CYS A 395 -1.91 -12.69 0.91
CA CYS A 395 -0.54 -12.28 0.55
C CYS A 395 0.04 -13.08 -0.62
N LEU A 396 -0.51 -14.27 -0.90
CA LEU A 396 0.02 -15.16 -1.91
C LEU A 396 -0.16 -14.58 -3.32
N ILE A 397 0.83 -14.84 -4.17
CA ILE A 397 0.89 -14.56 -5.61
C ILE A 397 1.40 -15.80 -6.37
N ASN A 398 1.19 -15.86 -7.68
CA ASN A 398 1.83 -16.87 -8.53
C ASN A 398 3.15 -16.31 -9.06
N GLU A 399 4.23 -17.08 -8.97
CA GLU A 399 5.59 -16.76 -9.46
C GLU A 399 5.62 -16.38 -10.96
N LEU A 400 4.62 -16.83 -11.75
CA LEU A 400 4.53 -16.62 -13.20
C LEU A 400 4.00 -15.24 -13.66
N GLN A 401 4.08 -14.18 -12.85
CA GLN A 401 3.67 -12.85 -13.29
C GLN A 401 4.81 -11.84 -13.25
N PRO A 402 5.48 -11.58 -14.39
CA PRO A 402 5.86 -10.21 -14.69
C PRO A 402 4.56 -9.41 -14.75
N THR A 403 4.29 -8.58 -13.74
CA THR A 403 3.23 -7.57 -13.77
C THR A 403 3.58 -6.50 -14.79
N VAL A 404 3.45 -6.84 -16.07
CA VAL A 404 3.40 -5.88 -17.17
C VAL A 404 1.93 -5.69 -17.50
N THR A 405 1.35 -4.60 -16.99
CA THR A 405 0.41 -3.73 -17.74
C THR A 405 0.24 -2.40 -17.02
#